data_AF-A0A0L8GY44-F1
#
_entry.id   AF-A0A0L8GY44-F1
#
_cell.length_a   1.000
_cell.length_b   1.000
_cell.length_c   1.000
_cell.angle_alpha   90.00
_cell.angle_beta   90.00
_cell.angle_gamma   90.00
#
_symmetry.space_group_name_H-M   'P 1'
#
loop_
_entity.id
_entity.type
_entity.pdbx_description
1 polymer ?
#
loop_
_entity_poly.entity_id
_entity_poly.type
_entity_poly.pdbx_seq_one_letter_code
_entity_poly.pdbx_strand_id
1 'polypeptide(L)'
;MSSQTTSEAEPGGGGGTTTTTTAAAIKETPSTVFTEQLISDYVEYLKVDCSLEKTHFAESIEEMLTKLDEFCGLVDMIRGDTTLCLYKTMPEIEVKASEMQRLFVKIDQLEELVTIVSKNVSLMEEQVNNAEAKMGSFSGIKKMITSLVSPKHSATRNKSQEQYHPPEIFNTSDFFPKQS
;
A
#
# COMPACT_ATOMS: atom_id res chain seq x y z
N MET A 1 2.61 60.26 13.74
CA MET A 1 2.37 61.43 12.87
C MET A 1 1.13 62.12 13.40
N SER A 2 1.37 63.15 14.21
CA SER A 2 0.35 64.01 14.81
C SER A 2 -0.03 65.11 13.81
N SER A 3 -1.27 65.55 13.81
CA SER A 3 -1.63 66.84 13.26
C SER A 3 -2.70 67.48 14.15
N GLN A 4 -2.34 68.67 14.59
CA GLN A 4 -3.04 69.59 15.47
C GLN A 4 -3.18 70.92 14.71
N THR A 5 -3.95 71.85 15.28
CA THR A 5 -4.05 73.31 15.01
C THR A 5 -5.07 73.69 13.92
N THR A 6 -5.94 74.71 14.00
CA THR A 6 -6.07 76.03 14.71
C THR A 6 -7.58 76.41 14.73
N SER A 7 -8.28 76.81 15.80
CA SER A 7 -8.42 78.12 16.53
C SER A 7 -8.44 79.43 15.72
N GLU A 8 -9.59 80.14 15.71
CA GLU A 8 -9.82 81.61 15.73
C GLU A 8 -11.36 81.83 15.85
N ALA A 9 -11.94 82.35 16.94
CA ALA A 9 -11.99 83.71 17.53
C ALA A 9 -13.10 84.64 16.96
N GLU A 10 -14.18 84.75 17.74
CA GLU A 10 -15.25 85.77 17.95
C GLU A 10 -15.08 87.21 17.36
N PRO A 11 -16.20 87.92 17.08
CA PRO A 11 -16.80 88.78 18.12
C PRO A 11 -18.35 88.89 18.13
N GLY A 12 -18.94 88.71 19.32
CA GLY A 12 -19.75 89.69 20.06
C GLY A 12 -20.91 90.45 19.38
N GLY A 13 -22.11 90.33 19.96
CA GLY A 13 -23.22 91.26 19.70
C GLY A 13 -24.53 90.80 20.34
N GLY A 14 -24.97 91.49 21.39
CA GLY A 14 -26.09 91.10 22.24
C GLY A 14 -27.49 91.32 21.65
N GLY A 15 -28.50 90.84 22.37
CA GLY A 15 -29.90 91.10 22.07
C GLY A 15 -30.80 90.01 22.65
N GLY A 16 -31.20 90.15 23.91
CA GLY A 16 -32.15 89.24 24.53
C GLY A 16 -33.54 89.34 23.89
N THR A 17 -34.23 88.21 23.77
CA THR A 17 -35.68 88.17 23.94
C THR A 17 -36.04 86.77 24.46
N THR A 18 -36.41 86.73 25.73
CA THR A 18 -37.15 85.64 26.34
C THR A 18 -38.52 85.54 25.68
N THR A 19 -38.78 84.45 24.97
CA THR A 19 -40.15 84.00 24.67
C THR A 19 -40.31 82.57 25.18
N THR A 20 -40.69 82.51 26.45
CA THR A 20 -41.43 81.40 27.06
C THR A 20 -42.63 81.07 26.16
N THR A 21 -42.55 80.00 25.38
CA THR A 21 -43.73 79.42 24.73
C THR A 21 -44.27 78.34 25.65
N THR A 22 -45.32 78.73 26.35
CA THR A 22 -46.11 77.93 27.29
C THR A 22 -46.64 76.67 26.62
N ALA A 23 -46.42 75.53 27.27
CA ALA A 23 -46.99 74.24 26.94
C ALA A 23 -48.53 74.29 26.95
N ALA A 24 -49.15 74.04 25.79
CA ALA A 24 -50.57 73.72 25.70
C ALA A 24 -50.70 72.20 25.58
N ALA A 25 -51.16 71.57 26.67
CA ALA A 25 -51.50 70.15 26.70
C ALA A 25 -52.69 69.89 25.76
N ILE A 26 -52.42 69.30 24.60
CA ILE A 26 -53.43 68.78 23.69
C ILE A 26 -53.99 67.50 24.34
N LYS A 27 -55.26 67.52 24.74
CA LYS A 27 -55.99 66.31 25.12
C LYS A 27 -56.21 65.48 23.85
N GLU A 28 -55.53 64.34 23.76
CA GLU A 28 -55.72 63.39 22.66
C GLU A 28 -57.18 62.94 22.57
N THR A 29 -57.75 63.05 21.37
CA THR A 29 -59.09 62.55 21.06
C THR A 29 -59.04 61.04 20.76
N PRO A 30 -60.04 60.24 21.16
CA PRO A 30 -60.00 58.77 21.06
C PRO A 30 -59.78 58.21 19.64
N SER A 31 -60.03 59.00 18.60
CA SER A 31 -59.82 58.62 17.19
C SER A 31 -58.35 58.60 16.75
N THR A 32 -57.48 59.42 17.35
CA THR A 32 -56.06 59.51 16.96
C THR A 32 -55.25 58.37 17.58
N VAL A 33 -55.65 57.93 18.77
CA VAL A 33 -55.05 56.79 19.49
C VAL A 33 -55.22 55.49 18.71
N PHE A 34 -56.40 55.28 18.10
CA PHE A 34 -56.67 54.08 17.31
C PHE A 34 -55.84 54.02 16.02
N THR A 35 -55.63 55.16 15.35
CA THR A 35 -54.77 55.24 14.17
C THR A 35 -53.29 55.03 14.50
N GLU A 36 -52.81 55.58 15.62
CA GLU A 36 -51.44 55.37 16.11
C GLU A 36 -51.19 53.89 16.44
N GLN A 37 -52.14 53.22 17.11
CA GLN A 37 -52.07 51.78 17.37
C GLN A 37 -52.09 50.97 16.07
N LEU A 38 -52.97 51.29 15.12
CA LEU A 38 -53.02 50.59 13.85
C LEU A 38 -51.72 50.76 13.04
N ILE A 39 -51.14 51.96 13.05
CA ILE A 39 -49.84 52.24 12.41
C ILE A 39 -48.73 51.46 13.13
N SER A 40 -48.74 51.43 14.47
CA SER A 40 -47.79 50.66 15.27
C SER A 40 -47.84 49.17 14.94
N ASP A 41 -49.04 48.59 14.85
CA ASP A 41 -49.23 47.17 14.52
C ASP A 41 -48.73 46.84 13.10
N TYR A 42 -48.97 47.73 12.13
CA TYR A 42 -48.46 47.57 10.76
C TYR A 42 -46.95 47.76 10.65
N VAL A 43 -46.37 48.69 11.41
CA VAL A 43 -44.92 48.88 11.48
C VAL A 43 -44.23 47.66 12.09
N GLU A 44 -44.85 47.02 13.08
CA GLU A 44 -44.35 45.77 13.67
C GLU A 44 -44.30 44.64 12.63
N TYR A 45 -45.32 44.51 11.77
CA TYR A 45 -45.35 43.53 10.68
C TYR A 45 -44.23 43.71 9.63
N LEU A 46 -43.72 44.93 9.47
CA LEU A 46 -42.65 45.25 8.52
C LEU A 46 -41.25 45.02 9.12
N LYS A 47 -41.12 44.83 10.43
CA LYS A 47 -39.87 44.48 11.10
C LYS A 47 -39.60 42.98 10.95
N VAL A 48 -39.07 42.60 9.80
CA VAL A 48 -38.54 41.25 9.60
C VAL A 48 -37.10 41.21 10.10
N ASP A 49 -36.85 40.43 11.14
CA ASP A 49 -35.50 40.12 11.62
C ASP A 49 -34.99 38.84 10.96
N CYS A 50 -34.02 38.98 10.04
CA CYS A 50 -33.35 37.86 9.39
C CYS A 50 -31.97 37.55 9.99
N SER A 51 -31.68 38.07 11.19
CA SER A 51 -30.34 37.93 11.79
C SER A 51 -29.97 36.48 12.05
N LEU A 52 -30.96 35.63 12.37
CA LEU A 52 -30.76 34.20 12.58
C LEU A 52 -30.36 33.48 11.29
N GLU A 53 -31.13 33.66 10.21
CA GLU A 53 -30.85 33.08 8.90
C GLU A 53 -29.52 33.55 8.34
N LYS A 54 -29.19 34.83 8.54
CA LYS A 54 -27.89 35.38 8.17
C LYS A 54 -26.74 34.67 8.90
N THR A 55 -26.92 34.42 10.19
CA THR A 55 -25.90 33.73 11.01
C THR A 55 -25.74 32.28 10.56
N HIS A 56 -26.84 31.54 10.39
CA HIS A 56 -26.81 30.17 9.91
C HIS A 56 -26.19 30.04 8.51
N PHE A 57 -26.45 31.00 7.62
CA PHE A 57 -25.81 31.03 6.31
C PHE A 57 -24.29 31.26 6.40
N ALA A 58 -23.84 32.15 7.28
CA ALA A 58 -22.42 32.39 7.50
C ALA A 58 -21.72 31.14 8.08
N GLU A 59 -22.33 30.50 9.08
CA GLU A 59 -21.83 29.24 9.66
C GLU A 59 -21.73 28.13 8.59
N SER A 60 -22.72 28.02 7.72
CA SER A 60 -22.70 27.03 6.62
C SER A 60 -21.56 27.29 5.62
N ILE A 61 -21.25 28.56 5.32
CA ILE A 61 -20.11 28.90 4.47
C ILE A 61 -18.80 28.50 5.15
N GLU A 62 -18.63 28.81 6.43
CA GLU A 62 -17.43 28.46 7.19
C GLU A 62 -17.22 26.94 7.27
N GLU A 63 -18.29 26.18 7.48
CA GLU A 63 -18.25 24.72 7.45
C GLU A 63 -17.83 24.20 6.07
N MET A 64 -18.38 24.75 4.98
CA MET A 64 -17.98 24.35 3.63
C MET A 64 -16.53 24.70 3.30
N LEU A 65 -16.04 25.88 3.73
CA LEU A 65 -14.65 26.28 3.54
C LEU A 65 -13.70 25.37 4.31
N THR A 66 -14.06 24.97 5.53
CA THR A 66 -13.29 24.01 6.32
C THR A 66 -13.22 22.65 5.63
N LYS A 67 -14.34 22.13 5.14
CA LYS A 67 -14.38 20.86 4.38
C LYS A 67 -13.57 20.92 3.08
N LEU A 68 -13.53 22.07 2.41
CA LEU A 68 -12.71 22.27 1.22
C LEU A 68 -11.22 22.16 1.57
N ASP A 69 -10.78 22.84 2.62
CA ASP A 69 -9.38 22.78 3.08
C ASP A 69 -8.97 21.35 3.45
N GLU A 70 -9.83 20.63 4.19
CA GLU A 70 -9.63 19.21 4.49
C GLU A 70 -9.54 18.37 3.22
N PHE A 71 -10.43 18.58 2.24
CA PHE A 71 -10.40 17.86 0.98
C PHE A 71 -9.12 18.12 0.20
N CYS A 72 -8.64 19.36 0.16
CA CYS A 72 -7.35 19.71 -0.43
C CYS A 72 -6.20 18.96 0.26
N GLY A 73 -6.19 18.91 1.60
CA GLY A 73 -5.21 18.15 2.36
C GLY A 73 -5.22 16.65 2.02
N LEU A 74 -6.41 16.05 1.89
CA LEU A 74 -6.55 14.64 1.49
C LEU A 74 -6.04 14.40 0.06
N VAL A 75 -6.33 15.30 -0.87
CA VAL A 75 -5.85 15.21 -2.26
C VAL A 75 -4.33 15.29 -2.32
N ASP A 76 -3.71 16.17 -1.54
CA ASP A 76 -2.25 16.30 -1.50
C ASP A 76 -1.60 15.07 -0.88
N MET A 77 -2.21 14.47 0.14
CA MET A 77 -1.78 13.20 0.71
C MET A 77 -1.84 12.07 -0.33
N ILE A 78 -2.96 11.93 -1.04
CA ILE A 78 -3.11 10.92 -2.11
C ILE A 78 -2.07 11.13 -3.21
N ARG A 79 -1.80 12.38 -3.60
CA ARG A 79 -0.75 12.70 -4.58
C ARG A 79 0.63 12.31 -4.08
N GLY A 80 0.94 12.60 -2.83
CA GLY A 80 2.18 12.20 -2.16
C GLY A 80 2.36 10.69 -2.17
N ASP A 81 1.34 9.95 -1.72
CA ASP A 81 1.35 8.48 -1.66
C ASP A 81 1.46 7.85 -3.05
N THR A 82 0.73 8.38 -4.03
CA THR A 82 0.80 7.94 -5.42
C THR A 82 2.20 8.13 -5.98
N THR A 83 2.81 9.29 -5.71
CA THR A 83 4.18 9.60 -6.14
C THR A 83 5.19 8.65 -5.48
N LEU A 84 5.08 8.44 -4.16
CA LEU A 84 5.94 7.51 -3.44
C LEU A 84 5.81 6.08 -3.98
N CYS A 85 4.58 5.61 -4.19
CA CYS A 85 4.30 4.28 -4.69
C CYS A 85 4.88 4.08 -6.09
N LEU A 86 4.59 4.99 -7.03
CA LEU A 86 4.97 4.83 -8.43
C LEU A 86 6.47 5.02 -8.68
N TYR A 87 7.11 5.95 -7.99
CA TYR A 87 8.51 6.30 -8.28
C TYR A 87 9.52 5.63 -7.36
N LYS A 88 9.08 5.11 -6.20
CA LYS A 88 9.97 4.44 -5.25
C LYS A 88 9.55 3.01 -5.00
N THR A 89 8.38 2.79 -4.41
CA THR A 89 8.00 1.47 -3.88
C THR A 89 7.83 0.43 -4.99
N MET A 90 7.12 0.77 -6.08
CA MET A 90 6.88 -0.17 -7.17
C MET A 90 8.18 -0.56 -7.91
N PRO A 91 9.07 0.38 -8.28
CA PRO A 91 10.38 0.01 -8.83
C PRO A 91 11.24 -0.83 -7.87
N GLU A 92 11.25 -0.51 -6.57
CA GLU A 92 11.99 -1.30 -5.58
C GLU A 92 11.46 -2.75 -5.48
N ILE A 93 10.14 -2.93 -5.54
CA ILE A 93 9.50 -4.25 -5.58
C ILE A 93 9.88 -5.00 -6.86
N GLU A 94 9.89 -4.33 -8.02
CA GLU A 94 10.26 -4.95 -9.30
C GLU A 94 11.70 -5.48 -9.27
N VAL A 95 12.64 -4.67 -8.76
CA VAL A 95 14.04 -5.07 -8.61
C VAL A 95 14.14 -6.30 -7.71
N LYS A 96 13.44 -6.30 -6.56
CA LYS A 96 13.44 -7.44 -5.63
C LYS A 96 12.76 -8.68 -6.21
N ALA A 97 11.71 -8.51 -6.99
CA ALA A 97 11.07 -9.62 -7.71
C ALA A 97 12.03 -10.25 -8.74
N SER A 98 12.77 -9.42 -9.48
CA SER A 98 13.79 -9.88 -10.43
C SER A 98 14.94 -10.63 -9.72
N GLU A 99 15.42 -10.11 -8.59
CA GLU A 99 16.41 -10.82 -7.75
C GLU A 99 15.87 -12.19 -7.29
N MET A 100 14.62 -12.24 -6.84
CA MET A 100 13.98 -13.49 -6.39
C MET A 100 13.83 -14.51 -7.53
N GLN A 101 13.47 -14.07 -8.74
CA GLN A 101 13.42 -14.95 -9.92
C GLN A 101 14.78 -15.60 -10.20
N ARG A 102 15.88 -14.85 -10.07
CA ARG A 102 17.23 -15.42 -10.23
C ARG A 102 17.54 -16.47 -9.17
N LEU A 103 17.02 -16.31 -7.96
CA LEU A 103 17.16 -17.32 -6.91
C LEU A 103 16.35 -18.58 -7.20
N PHE A 104 15.12 -18.45 -7.71
CA PHE A 104 14.32 -19.62 -8.11
C PHE A 104 15.01 -20.45 -9.18
N VAL A 105 15.59 -19.82 -10.20
CA VAL A 105 16.38 -20.55 -11.21
C VAL A 105 17.54 -21.35 -10.59
N LYS A 106 18.21 -20.79 -9.58
CA LYS A 106 19.28 -21.51 -8.86
C LYS A 106 18.74 -22.67 -8.03
N ILE A 107 17.53 -22.54 -7.47
CA ILE A 107 16.86 -23.61 -6.74
C ILE A 107 16.48 -24.74 -7.70
N ASP A 108 15.88 -24.41 -8.85
CA ASP A 108 15.52 -25.40 -9.87
C ASP A 108 16.75 -26.20 -10.36
N GLN A 109 17.87 -25.50 -10.61
CA GLN A 109 19.15 -26.13 -10.96
C GLN A 109 19.68 -27.07 -9.87
N LEU A 110 19.49 -26.69 -8.60
CA LEU A 110 19.88 -27.53 -7.47
C LEU A 110 19.00 -28.79 -7.39
N GLU A 111 17.69 -28.66 -7.61
CA GLU A 111 16.75 -29.78 -7.60
C GLU A 111 17.06 -30.79 -8.71
N GLU A 112 17.41 -30.31 -9.91
CA GLU A 112 17.84 -31.16 -11.01
C GLU A 112 19.14 -31.90 -10.67
N LEU A 113 20.12 -31.19 -10.11
CA LEU A 113 21.38 -31.81 -9.66
C LEU A 113 21.12 -32.91 -8.62
N VAL A 114 20.28 -32.65 -7.62
CA VAL A 114 19.91 -33.63 -6.59
C VAL A 114 19.23 -34.86 -7.22
N THR A 115 18.38 -34.66 -8.22
CA THR A 115 17.71 -35.74 -8.95
C THR A 115 18.73 -36.65 -9.66
N ILE A 116 19.72 -36.07 -10.33
CA ILE A 116 20.78 -36.83 -11.02
C ILE A 116 21.66 -37.58 -10.01
N VAL A 117 22.08 -36.91 -8.93
CA VAL A 117 22.85 -37.53 -7.84
C VAL A 117 22.10 -38.74 -7.28
N SER A 118 20.81 -38.58 -7.00
CA SER A 118 19.96 -39.65 -6.48
C SER A 118 19.91 -40.84 -7.45
N LYS A 119 19.67 -40.60 -8.74
CA LYS A 119 19.66 -41.64 -9.77
C LYS A 119 21.00 -42.38 -9.85
N ASN A 120 22.12 -41.65 -9.83
CA ASN A 120 23.45 -42.25 -9.93
C ASN A 120 23.79 -43.10 -8.70
N VAL A 121 23.41 -42.65 -7.50
CA VAL A 121 23.57 -43.43 -6.26
C VAL A 121 22.73 -44.70 -6.30
N SER A 122 21.46 -44.63 -6.72
CA SER A 122 20.61 -45.83 -6.85
C SER A 122 21.15 -46.83 -7.86
N LEU A 123 21.66 -46.38 -9.01
CA LEU A 123 22.31 -47.26 -9.99
C LEU A 123 23.57 -47.92 -9.43
N MET A 124 24.39 -47.15 -8.70
CA MET A 124 25.59 -47.68 -8.05
C MET A 124 25.23 -48.72 -7.00
N GLU A 125 24.22 -48.46 -6.17
CA GLU A 125 23.71 -49.39 -5.16
C GLU A 125 23.21 -50.70 -5.80
N GLU A 126 22.46 -50.61 -6.90
CA GLU A 126 22.02 -51.79 -7.66
C GLU A 126 23.19 -52.60 -8.21
N GLN A 127 24.21 -51.94 -8.78
CA GLN A 127 25.40 -52.62 -9.29
C GLN A 127 26.19 -53.32 -8.18
N VAL A 128 26.35 -52.67 -7.03
CA VAL A 128 27.01 -53.24 -5.85
C VAL A 128 26.22 -54.45 -5.33
N ASN A 129 24.91 -54.32 -5.15
CA ASN A 129 24.04 -55.41 -4.72
C ASN A 129 24.12 -56.62 -5.67
N ASN A 130 24.13 -56.39 -6.99
CA ASN A 130 24.30 -57.44 -7.98
C ASN A 130 25.68 -58.11 -7.90
N ALA A 131 26.75 -57.33 -7.73
CA ALA A 131 28.10 -57.85 -7.58
C ALA A 131 28.23 -58.68 -6.28
N GLU A 132 27.70 -58.19 -5.17
CA GLU A 132 27.66 -58.87 -3.88
C GLU A 132 26.83 -60.16 -3.93
N ALA A 133 25.68 -60.17 -4.59
CA ALA A 133 24.87 -61.39 -4.75
C ALA A 133 25.62 -62.46 -5.57
N LYS A 134 26.31 -62.05 -6.64
CA LYS A 134 27.10 -62.96 -7.48
C LYS A 134 28.37 -63.45 -6.76
N MET A 135 29.02 -62.61 -5.98
CA MET A 135 30.20 -62.97 -5.18
C MET A 135 29.82 -63.75 -3.90
N GLY A 136 28.72 -63.46 -3.22
CA GLY A 136 28.17 -64.27 -2.13
C GLY A 136 27.71 -65.65 -2.60
N SER A 137 27.33 -65.76 -3.88
CA SER A 137 27.11 -67.02 -4.60
C SER A 137 28.42 -67.77 -4.97
N PHE A 138 29.61 -67.32 -4.52
CA PHE A 138 30.86 -68.10 -4.56
C PHE A 138 30.83 -69.39 -3.70
N SER A 139 29.70 -69.75 -3.11
CA SER A 139 29.43 -71.16 -2.78
C SER A 139 29.45 -72.06 -4.04
N GLY A 140 29.23 -71.48 -5.23
CA GLY A 140 29.30 -72.16 -6.52
C GLY A 140 30.70 -72.60 -6.97
N ILE A 141 31.79 -71.96 -6.50
CA ILE A 141 33.14 -72.47 -6.79
C ILE A 141 33.37 -73.79 -6.07
N LYS A 142 32.84 -73.96 -4.85
CA LYS A 142 32.93 -75.24 -4.13
C LYS A 142 32.24 -76.35 -4.94
N LYS A 143 31.12 -76.04 -5.62
CA LYS A 143 30.47 -76.98 -6.55
C LYS A 143 31.29 -77.27 -7.82
N MET A 144 32.02 -76.28 -8.34
CA MET A 144 32.91 -76.50 -9.50
C MET A 144 34.13 -77.36 -9.17
N ILE A 145 34.68 -77.27 -7.96
CA ILE A 145 35.79 -78.12 -7.52
C ILE A 145 35.30 -79.56 -7.27
N THR A 146 34.06 -79.75 -6.78
CA THR A 146 33.47 -81.10 -6.65
C THR A 146 33.11 -81.76 -7.98
N SER A 147 32.98 -81.00 -9.07
CA SER A 147 32.68 -81.54 -10.41
C SER A 147 33.90 -82.10 -11.15
N LEU A 148 35.12 -81.91 -10.63
CA LEU A 148 36.35 -82.48 -11.19
C LEU A 148 36.50 -84.00 -10.93
N VAL A 149 35.59 -84.60 -10.16
CA VAL A 149 35.61 -86.04 -9.82
C VAL A 149 34.69 -86.88 -10.73
N SER A 150 34.11 -86.31 -11.79
CA SER A 150 33.24 -87.09 -12.71
C SER A 150 33.31 -86.57 -14.15
N PRO A 151 33.78 -87.36 -15.13
CA PRO A 151 33.81 -86.93 -16.52
C PRO A 151 32.46 -87.21 -17.18
N LYS A 152 31.68 -86.17 -17.48
CA LYS A 152 30.60 -86.25 -18.49
C LYS A 152 30.55 -84.99 -19.35
N HIS A 153 30.50 -85.24 -20.66
CA HIS A 153 30.33 -84.28 -21.74
C HIS A 153 29.17 -83.31 -21.48
N SER A 154 29.36 -81.99 -21.68
CA SER A 154 28.30 -81.12 -22.20
C SER A 154 28.81 -79.77 -22.72
N ALA A 155 28.20 -79.39 -23.84
CA ALA A 155 28.03 -78.10 -24.51
C ALA A 155 28.80 -76.85 -24.01
N THR A 156 29.44 -76.19 -24.98
CA THR A 156 29.93 -74.81 -24.92
C THR A 156 28.83 -73.86 -24.42
N ARG A 157 28.92 -73.47 -23.16
CA ARG A 157 28.14 -72.36 -22.60
C ARG A 157 28.97 -71.10 -22.73
N ASN A 158 28.54 -70.20 -23.62
CA ASN A 158 29.08 -68.84 -23.72
C ASN A 158 28.99 -68.16 -22.35
N LYS A 159 30.13 -67.98 -21.69
CA LYS A 159 30.24 -67.08 -20.54
C LYS A 159 30.33 -65.67 -21.10
N SER A 160 29.21 -64.96 -21.14
CA SER A 160 29.22 -63.50 -21.30
C SER A 160 30.02 -62.92 -20.14
N GLN A 161 31.28 -62.54 -20.38
CA GLN A 161 32.00 -61.68 -19.45
C GLN A 161 31.23 -60.37 -19.39
N GLU A 162 30.58 -60.10 -18.27
CA GLU A 162 29.91 -58.83 -18.05
C GLU A 162 30.97 -57.73 -18.06
N GLN A 163 30.85 -56.84 -19.05
CA GLN A 163 31.74 -55.71 -19.25
C GLN A 163 31.39 -54.65 -18.20
N TYR A 164 32.35 -54.30 -17.35
CA TYR A 164 32.20 -53.17 -16.44
C TYR A 164 32.08 -51.89 -17.26
N HIS A 165 31.01 -51.12 -17.02
CA HIS A 165 30.82 -49.80 -17.58
C HIS A 165 31.01 -48.77 -16.45
N PRO A 166 32.01 -47.88 -16.56
CA PRO A 166 32.22 -46.82 -15.59
C PRO A 166 30.94 -45.96 -15.44
N PRO A 167 30.60 -45.52 -14.21
CA PRO A 167 29.50 -44.59 -13.99
C PRO A 167 29.74 -43.27 -14.75
N GLU A 168 28.66 -42.66 -15.22
CA GLU A 168 28.70 -41.34 -15.84
C GLU A 168 29.04 -40.29 -14.77
N ILE A 169 30.19 -39.63 -14.93
CA ILE A 169 30.67 -38.61 -14.00
C ILE A 169 30.00 -37.29 -14.38
N PHE A 170 29.06 -36.83 -13.56
CA PHE A 170 28.44 -35.51 -13.71
C PHE A 170 29.34 -34.42 -13.10
N ASN A 171 29.34 -33.23 -13.69
CA ASN A 171 30.09 -32.09 -13.18
C ASN A 171 29.12 -31.01 -12.65
N THR A 172 29.40 -30.49 -11.45
CA THR A 172 28.61 -29.40 -10.86
C THR A 172 28.70 -28.10 -11.65
N SER A 173 29.76 -27.92 -12.45
CA SER A 173 29.91 -26.78 -13.36
C SER A 173 28.84 -26.71 -14.44
N ASP A 174 28.23 -27.85 -14.78
CA ASP A 174 27.23 -27.95 -15.84
C ASP A 174 25.87 -27.41 -15.35
N PHE A 175 25.64 -27.40 -14.03
CA PHE A 175 24.42 -26.90 -13.38
C PHE A 175 24.60 -25.48 -12.81
N PHE A 176 25.81 -25.14 -12.36
CA PHE A 176 26.15 -23.83 -11.81
C PHE A 176 27.33 -23.21 -12.58
N PRO A 177 27.08 -22.63 -13.77
CA PRO A 177 28.13 -21.94 -14.50
C PRO A 177 28.65 -20.75 -13.68
N LYS A 178 29.96 -20.51 -13.72
CA LYS A 178 30.59 -19.38 -13.03
C LYS A 178 29.95 -18.08 -13.52
N GLN A 179 29.23 -17.39 -12.65
CA GLN A 179 28.65 -16.07 -12.95
C GLN A 179 29.82 -15.08 -13.08
N SER A 180 30.04 -14.53 -14.29
CA SER A 180 31.03 -13.48 -14.55
C SER A 180 30.52 -12.10 -14.13
#